data_AF-A0A7Y2L4J7-F1
#
_entry.id   AF-A0A7Y2L4J7-F1
#
_cell.length_a   1.000
_cell.length_b   1.000
_cell.length_c   1.000
_cell.angle_alpha   90.00
_cell.angle_beta   90.00
_cell.angle_gamma   90.00
#
_symmetry.space_group_name_H-M   'P 1'
#
loop_
_entity.id
_entity.type
_entity.pdbx_description
1 polymer ?
#
loop_
_entity_poly.entity_id
_entity_poly.type
_entity_poly.pdbx_seq_one_letter_code
_entity_poly.pdbx_strand_id
1 'polypeptide(L)'
;TDLPSIVLSGGPMLDGWHKGQRIGSGTVLWHARNLLSAGEIDYEGFMTLTTASSPSVGHCNTMGTALSMNALAEALGMSLPGCASIPAPYRERGQMAYATGMRIVDLVREDVRPSHIMTHAAFENAIAVAS
;
A
#
# COMPACT_ATOMS: atom_id res chain seq x y z
N THR A 1 -0.60 -23.91 0.09
CA THR A 1 -0.53 -24.62 -1.21
C THR A 1 0.57 -23.96 -2.03
N ASP A 2 1.17 -24.68 -2.98
CA ASP A 2 2.22 -24.13 -3.86
C ASP A 2 1.73 -24.15 -5.31
N LEU A 3 0.68 -23.36 -5.57
CA LEU A 3 0.09 -23.21 -6.89
C LEU A 3 0.52 -21.87 -7.48
N PRO A 4 0.64 -21.73 -8.83
CA PRO A 4 0.90 -20.46 -9.48
C PRO A 4 0.02 -19.35 -8.91
N SER A 5 0.65 -18.28 -8.42
CA SER A 5 0.00 -17.20 -7.68
C SER A 5 0.70 -15.87 -7.99
N ILE A 6 -0.08 -14.79 -8.01
CA ILE A 6 0.42 -13.42 -8.19
C ILE A 6 -0.37 -12.45 -7.31
N VAL A 7 0.30 -11.42 -6.79
CA VAL A 7 -0.29 -10.41 -5.90
C VAL A 7 -0.75 -9.21 -6.72
N LEU A 8 -1.97 -8.75 -6.44
CA LEU A 8 -2.50 -7.47 -6.89
C LEU A 8 -2.75 -6.57 -5.67
N SER A 9 -1.94 -5.52 -5.52
CA SER A 9 -2.15 -4.51 -4.48
C SER A 9 -3.40 -3.67 -4.78
N GLY A 10 -4.11 -3.22 -3.73
CA GLY A 10 -5.22 -2.28 -3.86
C GLY A 10 -4.78 -0.84 -4.12
N GLY A 11 -3.65 -0.43 -3.51
CA GLY A 11 -3.09 0.91 -3.62
C GLY A 11 -3.45 1.84 -2.45
N PRO A 12 -2.61 2.85 -2.18
CA PRO A 12 -2.86 3.84 -1.14
C PRO A 12 -4.01 4.78 -1.52
N MET A 13 -4.60 5.41 -0.50
CA MET A 13 -5.42 6.60 -0.66
C MET A 13 -4.60 7.76 -1.26
N LEU A 14 -5.28 8.78 -1.77
CA LEU A 14 -4.64 10.02 -2.19
C LEU A 14 -4.11 10.82 -1.00
N ASP A 15 -3.27 11.82 -1.28
CA ASP A 15 -2.78 12.77 -0.27
C ASP A 15 -3.95 13.49 0.43
N GLY A 16 -3.97 13.41 1.77
CA GLY A 16 -4.89 14.19 2.59
C GLY A 16 -4.37 15.61 2.81
N TRP A 17 -5.28 16.56 2.97
CA TRP A 17 -4.95 17.98 3.15
C TRP A 17 -5.80 18.62 4.24
N HIS A 18 -5.18 19.39 5.12
CA HIS A 18 -5.86 20.21 6.12
C HIS A 18 -5.18 21.58 6.24
N LYS A 19 -5.94 22.66 6.02
CA LYS A 19 -5.44 24.06 6.05
C LYS A 19 -4.17 24.29 5.22
N GLY A 20 -4.13 23.72 4.01
CA GLY A 20 -2.98 23.83 3.10
C GLY A 20 -1.76 22.99 3.49
N GLN A 21 -1.84 22.20 4.57
CA GLN A 21 -0.80 21.26 4.98
C GLN A 21 -1.17 19.84 4.58
N ARG A 22 -0.18 19.06 4.13
CA ARG A 22 -0.37 17.65 3.81
C ARG A 22 -0.49 16.84 5.10
N ILE A 23 -1.43 15.92 5.14
CA ILE A 23 -1.65 15.03 6.27
C ILE A 23 -1.74 13.57 5.81
N GLY A 24 -1.05 12.70 6.54
CA GLY A 24 -0.98 11.27 6.26
C GLY A 24 -1.89 10.47 7.20
N SER A 25 -2.56 9.48 6.63
CA SER A 25 -3.35 8.51 7.39
C SER A 25 -2.44 7.70 8.32
N GLY A 26 -2.87 7.50 9.55
CA GLY A 26 -2.08 6.89 10.62
C GLY A 26 -1.18 7.89 11.37
N THR A 27 -0.30 8.62 10.70
CA THR A 27 0.59 9.60 11.37
C THR A 27 -0.18 10.77 11.96
N VAL A 28 -1.23 11.25 11.27
CA VAL A 28 -2.05 12.36 11.76
C VAL A 28 -2.80 12.01 13.05
N LEU A 29 -3.16 10.74 13.27
CA LEU A 29 -3.87 10.32 14.48
C LEU A 29 -3.01 10.53 15.73
N TRP A 30 -1.71 10.23 15.65
CA TRP A 30 -0.77 10.45 16.75
C TRP A 30 -0.61 11.95 17.05
N HIS A 31 -0.49 12.77 16.00
CA HIS A 31 -0.39 14.21 16.15
C HIS A 31 -1.67 14.82 16.75
N ALA A 32 -2.84 14.46 16.22
CA ALA A 32 -4.13 14.91 16.72
C ALA A 32 -4.34 14.52 18.19
N ARG A 33 -3.92 13.31 18.59
CA ARG A 33 -3.99 12.85 19.98
C ARG A 33 -3.17 13.72 20.92
N ASN A 34 -1.97 14.13 20.51
CA ASN A 34 -1.12 15.02 21.32
C ASN A 34 -1.76 16.39 21.51
N LEU A 35 -2.28 17.00 20.43
CA LEU A 35 -2.98 18.29 20.49
C LEU A 35 -4.22 18.22 21.39
N LEU A 36 -5.00 17.14 21.28
CA LEU A 36 -6.18 16.93 22.12
C LEU A 36 -5.80 16.79 23.60
N SER A 37 -4.74 16.04 23.91
CA SER A 37 -4.26 15.90 25.29
C SER A 37 -3.71 17.20 25.88
N ALA A 38 -3.17 18.08 25.04
CA ALA A 38 -2.68 19.39 25.43
C ALA A 38 -3.81 20.44 25.57
N GLY A 39 -5.03 20.10 25.17
CA GLY A 39 -6.18 21.01 25.15
C GLY A 39 -6.10 22.07 24.04
N GLU A 40 -5.24 21.87 23.03
CA GLU A 40 -5.09 22.79 21.88
C GLU A 40 -6.20 22.62 20.85
N ILE A 41 -6.81 21.42 20.81
CA ILE A 41 -8.00 21.11 20.03
C ILE A 41 -9.03 20.39 20.90
N ASP A 42 -10.30 20.49 20.53
CA ASP A 42 -11.37 19.68 21.08
C ASP A 42 -11.59 18.40 20.26
N TYR A 43 -12.59 17.60 20.65
CA TYR A 43 -12.91 16.35 19.95
C TYR A 43 -13.36 16.58 18.51
N GLU A 44 -14.12 17.65 18.24
CA GLU A 44 -14.52 18.03 16.88
C GLU A 44 -13.30 18.38 16.01
N GLY A 45 -12.33 19.12 16.56
CA GLY A 45 -11.05 19.39 15.92
C GLY A 45 -10.24 18.11 15.65
N PHE A 46 -10.21 17.18 16.60
CA PHE A 46 -9.59 15.87 16.41
C PHE A 46 -10.25 15.09 15.27
N MET A 47 -11.58 15.03 15.22
CA MET A 47 -12.32 14.34 14.16
C MET A 47 -12.11 15.01 12.80
N THR A 48 -12.14 16.33 12.75
CA THR A 48 -11.87 17.10 11.52
C THR A 48 -10.48 16.80 10.96
N LEU A 49 -9.46 16.77 11.82
CA LEU A 49 -8.08 16.54 11.39
C LEU A 49 -7.85 15.08 10.95
N THR A 50 -8.41 14.11 11.68
CA THR A 50 -8.22 12.68 11.38
C THR A 50 -8.98 12.24 10.12
N THR A 51 -10.22 12.68 9.94
CA THR A 51 -11.03 12.33 8.75
C THR A 51 -10.47 12.94 7.47
N ALA A 52 -9.87 14.13 7.54
CA ALA A 52 -9.22 14.77 6.39
C ALA A 52 -8.01 13.97 5.84
N SER A 53 -7.47 13.01 6.59
CA SER A 53 -6.39 12.12 6.14
C SER A 53 -6.85 10.92 5.30
N SER A 54 -8.17 10.73 5.15
CA SER A 54 -8.76 9.64 4.37
C SER A 54 -9.61 10.16 3.20
N PRO A 55 -9.00 10.81 2.19
CA PRO A 55 -9.72 11.56 1.16
C PRO A 55 -10.31 10.69 0.04
N SER A 56 -9.97 9.40 -0.03
CA SER A 56 -10.38 8.52 -1.13
C SER A 56 -10.50 7.06 -0.68
N VAL A 57 -10.91 6.19 -1.60
CA VAL A 57 -10.69 4.75 -1.45
C VAL A 57 -9.20 4.42 -1.42
N GLY A 58 -8.83 3.29 -0.80
CA GLY A 58 -7.46 2.81 -0.67
C GLY A 58 -7.09 2.52 0.79
N HIS A 59 -5.89 1.99 1.01
CA HIS A 59 -5.31 1.84 2.36
C HIS A 59 -4.54 3.10 2.78
N CYS A 60 -3.94 3.11 3.98
CA CYS A 60 -3.14 4.24 4.47
C CYS A 60 -2.13 4.74 3.41
N ASN A 61 -2.07 6.06 3.23
CA ASN A 61 -1.19 6.76 2.27
C ASN A 61 0.19 7.11 2.84
N THR A 62 0.51 6.59 4.02
CA THR A 62 1.83 6.66 4.64
C THR A 62 2.60 5.37 4.43
N MET A 63 3.92 5.37 4.67
CA MET A 63 4.74 4.15 4.77
C MET A 63 4.43 3.37 6.06
N GLY A 64 3.16 3.00 6.23
CA GLY A 64 2.70 2.05 7.23
C GLY A 64 2.67 0.63 6.66
N THR A 65 2.17 -0.32 7.46
CA THR A 65 2.22 -1.75 7.15
C THR A 65 1.64 -2.10 5.78
N ALA A 66 0.53 -1.50 5.36
CA ALA A 66 -0.11 -1.83 4.09
C ALA A 66 0.79 -1.50 2.88
N LEU A 67 1.36 -0.29 2.84
CA LEU A 67 2.23 0.11 1.74
C LEU A 67 3.58 -0.62 1.79
N SER A 68 4.13 -0.83 2.98
CA SER A 68 5.36 -1.63 3.15
C SER A 68 5.16 -3.06 2.67
N MET A 69 4.09 -3.75 3.07
CA MET A 69 3.84 -5.13 2.63
C MET A 69 3.55 -5.24 1.12
N ASN A 70 2.93 -4.22 0.52
CA ASN A 70 2.78 -4.15 -0.95
C ASN A 70 4.14 -4.00 -1.64
N ALA A 71 5.02 -3.11 -1.13
CA ALA A 71 6.37 -2.96 -1.65
C ALA A 71 7.20 -4.25 -1.50
N LEU A 72 7.02 -4.97 -0.40
CA LEU A 72 7.68 -6.27 -0.19
C LEU A 72 7.16 -7.35 -1.14
N ALA A 73 5.86 -7.37 -1.44
CA ALA A 73 5.32 -8.28 -2.44
C ALA A 73 5.95 -8.04 -3.83
N GLU A 74 6.19 -6.78 -4.18
CA GLU A 74 6.89 -6.41 -5.42
C GLU A 74 8.38 -6.78 -5.37
N ALA A 75 9.07 -6.49 -4.26
CA ALA A 75 10.49 -6.81 -4.07
C ALA A 75 10.77 -8.33 -4.06
N LEU A 76 9.83 -9.13 -3.54
CA LEU A 76 9.89 -10.59 -3.61
C LEU A 76 9.68 -11.12 -5.04
N GLY A 77 9.23 -10.29 -5.98
CA GLY A 77 8.87 -10.70 -7.34
C GLY A 77 7.47 -11.30 -7.46
N MET A 78 6.62 -11.14 -6.44
CA MET A 78 5.27 -11.72 -6.40
C MET A 78 4.18 -10.82 -6.98
N SER A 79 4.50 -9.58 -7.37
CA SER A 79 3.60 -8.70 -8.13
C SER A 79 4.31 -8.15 -9.37
N LEU A 80 3.53 -7.64 -10.32
CA LEU A 80 4.09 -6.93 -11.47
C LEU A 80 4.84 -5.65 -11.03
N PRO A 81 5.88 -5.22 -11.75
CA PRO A 81 6.58 -3.97 -11.47
C PRO A 81 5.65 -2.76 -11.46
N GLY A 82 5.80 -1.90 -10.46
CA GLY A 82 4.95 -0.73 -10.20
C GLY A 82 3.60 -1.05 -9.53
N CYS A 83 3.28 -2.31 -9.24
CA CYS A 83 2.00 -2.68 -8.65
C CYS A 83 1.82 -2.10 -7.24
N ALA A 84 2.88 -1.93 -6.45
CA ALA A 84 2.78 -1.49 -5.06
C ALA A 84 2.37 -0.02 -4.89
N SER A 85 2.80 0.86 -5.81
CA SER A 85 2.78 2.32 -5.61
C SER A 85 1.61 3.05 -6.30
N ILE A 86 0.87 2.39 -7.18
CA ILE A 86 -0.26 3.02 -7.88
C ILE A 86 -1.39 3.33 -6.87
N PRO A 87 -1.82 4.60 -6.70
CA PRO A 87 -2.94 4.95 -5.85
C PRO A 87 -4.23 4.24 -6.26
N ALA A 88 -5.05 3.86 -5.29
CA ALA A 88 -6.26 3.07 -5.54
C ALA A 88 -7.24 3.73 -6.54
N PRO A 89 -7.47 5.05 -6.52
CA PRO A 89 -8.40 5.70 -7.46
C PRO A 89 -7.85 5.89 -8.87
N TYR A 90 -6.56 5.63 -9.12
CA TYR A 90 -5.95 5.88 -10.42
C TYR A 90 -6.41 4.85 -11.44
N ARG A 91 -6.64 5.27 -12.70
CA ARG A 91 -7.04 4.35 -13.78
C ARG A 91 -5.97 3.26 -14.02
N GLU A 92 -4.72 3.57 -13.73
CA GLU A 92 -3.56 2.69 -13.77
C GLU A 92 -3.76 1.46 -12.86
N ARG A 93 -4.52 1.58 -11.76
CA ARG A 93 -4.82 0.44 -10.89
C ARG A 93 -5.69 -0.59 -11.63
N GLY A 94 -6.69 -0.13 -12.38
CA GLY A 94 -7.53 -0.99 -13.22
C GLY A 94 -6.73 -1.65 -14.35
N GLN A 95 -5.81 -0.89 -14.97
CA GLN A 95 -4.91 -1.42 -16.01
C GLN A 95 -3.95 -2.48 -15.44
N MET A 96 -3.39 -2.24 -14.25
CA MET A 96 -2.54 -3.19 -13.54
C MET A 96 -3.32 -4.46 -13.15
N ALA A 97 -4.57 -4.32 -12.70
CA ALA A 97 -5.43 -5.46 -12.41
C ALA A 97 -5.67 -6.33 -13.66
N TYR A 98 -5.94 -5.70 -14.80
CA TYR A 98 -6.09 -6.39 -16.09
C TYR A 98 -4.80 -7.12 -16.50
N ALA A 99 -3.65 -6.44 -16.43
CA ALA A 99 -2.34 -7.03 -16.73
C ALA A 99 -2.01 -8.21 -15.79
N THR A 100 -2.34 -8.10 -14.52
CA THR A 100 -2.16 -9.17 -13.53
C THR A 100 -3.02 -10.39 -13.87
N GLY A 101 -4.27 -10.17 -14.30
CA GLY A 101 -5.17 -11.23 -14.76
C GLY A 101 -4.67 -11.95 -16.01
N MET A 102 -4.05 -11.24 -16.96
CA MET A 102 -3.39 -11.88 -18.10
C MET A 102 -2.17 -12.69 -17.64
N ARG A 103 -1.32 -12.11 -16.78
CA ARG A 103 -0.08 -12.76 -16.36
C ARG A 103 -0.32 -14.04 -15.56
N ILE A 104 -1.35 -14.10 -14.71
CA ILE A 104 -1.61 -15.32 -13.93
C ILE A 104 -1.99 -16.51 -14.83
N VAL A 105 -2.66 -16.29 -15.96
CA VAL A 105 -2.94 -17.35 -16.94
C VAL A 105 -1.65 -17.90 -17.52
N ASP A 106 -0.69 -17.02 -17.84
CA ASP A 106 0.62 -17.44 -18.35
C ASP A 106 1.43 -18.17 -17.27
N LEU A 107 1.44 -17.70 -16.03
CA LEU A 107 2.12 -18.39 -14.91
C LEU A 107 1.56 -19.80 -14.69
N VAL A 108 0.25 -20.01 -14.88
CA VAL A 108 -0.36 -21.34 -14.81
C VAL A 108 0.10 -22.24 -15.97
N ARG A 109 0.18 -21.70 -17.19
CA ARG A 109 0.66 -22.44 -18.38
C ARG A 109 2.15 -22.79 -18.29
N GLU A 110 2.94 -21.89 -17.70
CA GLU A 110 4.38 -22.03 -17.50
C GLU A 110 4.73 -22.83 -16.22
N ASP A 111 3.74 -23.18 -15.39
CA ASP A 111 3.91 -23.79 -14.05
C ASP A 111 4.90 -23.02 -13.15
N VAL A 112 4.83 -21.68 -13.18
CA VAL A 112 5.66 -20.81 -12.34
C VAL A 112 4.99 -20.66 -10.98
N ARG A 113 5.60 -21.25 -9.96
CA ARG A 113 5.06 -21.33 -8.59
C ARG A 113 5.74 -20.32 -7.65
N PRO A 114 5.09 -19.95 -6.54
CA PRO A 114 5.69 -19.12 -5.52
C PRO A 114 7.04 -19.65 -5.01
N SER A 115 7.19 -20.97 -4.86
CA SER A 115 8.46 -21.62 -4.48
C SER A 115 9.60 -21.40 -5.48
N HIS A 116 9.30 -21.14 -6.76
CA HIS A 116 10.31 -20.81 -7.79
C HIS A 116 10.75 -19.33 -7.69
N ILE A 117 9.91 -18.46 -7.14
CA ILE A 117 10.13 -17.00 -7.07
C ILE A 117 10.73 -16.60 -5.72
N MET A 118 10.11 -17.05 -4.61
CA MET A 118 10.46 -16.66 -3.23
C MET A 118 11.68 -17.43 -2.72
N THR A 119 12.80 -17.26 -3.40
CA THR A 119 14.10 -17.82 -3.04
C THR A 119 14.76 -17.02 -1.90
N HIS A 120 15.84 -17.55 -1.33
CA HIS A 120 16.63 -16.81 -0.33
C HIS A 120 17.05 -15.41 -0.83
N ALA A 121 17.52 -15.32 -2.08
CA ALA A 121 17.90 -14.04 -2.68
C ALA A 121 16.72 -13.07 -2.82
N ALA A 122 15.51 -13.57 -3.11
CA ALA A 122 14.31 -12.73 -3.14
C ALA A 122 13.98 -12.16 -1.74
N PHE A 123 14.14 -12.96 -0.69
CA PHE A 123 13.98 -12.50 0.69
C PHE A 123 15.07 -11.50 1.11
N GLU A 124 16.32 -11.68 0.69
CA GLU A 124 17.39 -10.69 0.90
C GLU A 124 17.04 -9.34 0.25
N ASN A 125 16.54 -9.36 -1.00
CA ASN A 125 16.05 -8.15 -1.67
C ASN A 125 14.89 -7.50 -0.91
N ALA A 126 13.94 -8.29 -0.43
CA ALA A 126 12.81 -7.78 0.35
C ALA A 126 13.28 -7.14 1.66
N ILE A 127 14.25 -7.74 2.37
CA ILE A 127 14.84 -7.17 3.59
C ILE A 127 15.55 -5.85 3.28
N ALA A 128 16.33 -5.78 2.19
CA ALA A 128 17.02 -4.55 1.79
C ALA A 128 16.06 -3.41 1.40
N VAL A 129 14.87 -3.74 0.87
CA VAL A 129 13.80 -2.76 0.61
C VAL A 129 13.08 -2.34 1.89
N ALA A 130 13.01 -3.22 2.90
CA ALA A 130 12.37 -2.94 4.18
C ALA A 130 13.22 -2.10 5.15
N SER A 131 14.54 -2.13 4.99
CA SER A 131 15.53 -1.56 5.92
C SER A 131 15.75 -0.07 5.75
#